data_AF-A0A453PXU7-F1
#
_entry.id   AF-A0A453PXU7-F1
#
_cell.length_a   1.000
_cell.length_b   1.000
_cell.length_c   1.000
_cell.angle_alpha   90.00
_cell.angle_beta   90.00
_cell.angle_gamma   90.00
#
_symmetry.space_group_name_H-M   'P 1'
#
loop_
_entity.id
_entity.type
_entity.pdbx_description
1 polymer ?
#
loop_
_entity_poly.entity_id
_entity_poly.type
_entity_poly.pdbx_seq_one_letter_code
_entity_poly.pdbx_strand_id
1 'polypeptide(L)'
;MAAATGAPLGLNPRPKPNPSANCRSGGKPAALADITNTGRPGPPRHTMADVLKENAKLAQLVAQKTKIIELSGVEINKLRAALHSTHQQNLHLAQAHSQITA
;
A
#
# COMPACT_ATOMS: atom_id res chain seq x y z
N MET A 1 14.29 -30.18 45.12
CA MET A 1 15.67 -30.39 45.60
C MET A 1 16.60 -30.02 44.46
N ALA A 2 17.25 -28.85 44.41
CA ALA A 2 18.32 -28.31 45.26
C ALA A 2 19.69 -28.97 45.03
N ALA A 3 20.63 -28.20 44.48
CA ALA A 3 22.09 -28.13 44.71
C ALA A 3 22.74 -27.52 43.44
N ALA A 4 23.17 -26.26 43.38
CA ALA A 4 24.25 -25.58 44.10
C ALA A 4 25.67 -26.11 43.76
N THR A 5 26.34 -25.41 42.83
CA THR A 5 27.81 -25.26 42.70
C THR A 5 28.05 -23.98 41.85
N GLY A 6 28.90 -23.01 42.14
CA GLY A 6 29.91 -22.85 43.17
C GLY A 6 31.29 -22.50 42.58
N ALA A 7 31.55 -21.19 42.33
CA ALA A 7 32.86 -20.50 42.23
C ALA A 7 33.79 -20.79 41.01
N PRO A 8 34.82 -19.96 40.66
CA PRO A 8 35.44 -18.87 41.43
C PRO A 8 35.80 -17.55 40.70
N LEU A 9 36.04 -16.53 41.55
CA LEU A 9 37.07 -15.48 41.53
C LEU A 9 37.78 -15.12 40.21
N GLY A 10 37.78 -13.83 39.86
CA GLY A 10 38.70 -13.27 38.88
C GLY A 10 38.59 -11.75 38.77
N LEU A 11 39.40 -11.06 39.57
CA LEU A 11 39.56 -9.60 39.59
C LEU A 11 39.92 -9.06 38.19
N ASN A 12 39.11 -8.16 37.63
CA ASN A 12 39.52 -7.39 36.45
C ASN A 12 40.25 -6.09 36.88
N PRO A 13 41.43 -5.79 36.32
CA PRO A 13 42.30 -4.74 36.82
C PRO A 13 41.82 -3.34 36.43
N ARG A 14 41.96 -2.42 37.38
CA ARG A 14 41.77 -0.97 37.26
C ARG A 14 42.71 -0.40 36.16
N PRO A 15 42.25 0.47 35.24
CA PRO A 15 43.14 1.11 34.29
C PRO A 15 44.05 2.12 35.01
N LYS A 16 45.37 2.03 34.78
CA LYS A 16 46.37 2.94 35.32
C LYS A 16 46.20 4.35 34.71
N PRO A 17 46.33 5.44 35.48
CA PRO A 17 46.45 6.77 34.91
C PRO A 17 47.85 6.95 34.34
N ASN A 18 47.93 7.31 33.06
CA ASN A 18 49.21 7.59 32.39
C ASN A 18 49.55 9.08 32.59
N PRO A 19 50.70 9.45 33.20
CA PRO A 19 51.12 10.83 33.31
C PRO A 19 52.18 11.11 32.25
N SER A 20 51.80 11.77 31.15
CA SER A 20 52.74 12.65 30.46
C SER A 20 51.96 13.57 29.52
N ALA A 21 51.73 14.78 30.03
CA ALA A 21 51.41 15.92 29.19
C ALA A 21 52.61 16.18 28.26
N ASN A 22 52.43 15.97 26.97
CA ASN A 22 53.28 16.58 25.96
C ASN A 22 52.41 17.50 25.12
N CYS A 23 52.27 18.74 25.60
CA CYS A 23 51.68 19.84 24.86
C CYS A 23 52.63 20.18 23.71
N ARG A 24 52.35 19.68 22.50
CA ARG A 24 52.91 20.23 21.27
C ARG A 24 51.78 20.84 20.45
N SER A 25 51.78 22.16 20.51
CA SER A 25 51.03 23.11 19.71
C SER A 25 51.12 22.81 18.21
N GLY A 26 50.01 22.94 17.50
CA GLY A 26 50.04 23.09 16.04
C GLY A 26 49.06 22.21 15.28
N GLY A 27 47.79 22.20 15.68
CA GLY A 27 46.72 21.68 14.84
C GLY A 27 45.47 22.48 15.12
N LYS A 28 45.00 23.27 14.15
CA LYS A 28 43.70 23.95 14.24
C LYS A 28 42.66 22.91 14.70
N PRO A 29 41.78 23.21 15.68
CA PRO A 29 40.70 22.27 16.00
C PRO A 29 39.95 22.00 14.70
N ALA A 30 39.88 20.73 14.29
CA ALA A 30 39.04 20.34 13.18
C ALA A 30 37.64 20.85 13.54
N ALA A 31 37.15 21.83 12.77
CA ALA A 31 35.81 22.36 12.96
C ALA A 31 34.86 21.16 12.96
N LEU A 32 34.02 21.05 14.00
CA LEU A 32 32.94 20.08 14.05
C LEU A 32 32.15 20.26 12.75
N ALA A 33 32.17 19.26 11.87
CA ALA A 33 31.36 19.32 10.66
C ALA A 33 29.89 19.40 11.11
N ASP A 34 29.12 20.32 10.53
CA ASP A 34 27.69 20.41 10.77
C ASP A 34 27.04 19.09 10.34
N ILE A 35 26.73 18.22 11.30
CA ILE A 35 26.01 16.95 11.11
C ILE A 35 24.53 17.15 10.74
N THR A 36 24.17 18.30 10.19
CA THR A 36 22.81 18.56 9.75
C THR A 36 22.55 17.70 8.52
N ASN A 37 21.62 16.74 8.64
CA ASN A 37 21.16 15.84 7.58
C ASN A 37 20.35 16.61 6.52
N THR A 38 20.95 17.62 5.89
CA THR A 38 20.34 18.42 4.80
C THR A 38 20.53 17.78 3.43
N GLY A 39 21.36 16.73 3.33
CA GLY A 39 21.73 16.11 2.06
C GLY A 39 20.81 15.01 1.56
N ARG A 40 19.86 14.51 2.37
CA ARG A 40 18.94 13.45 1.93
C ARG A 40 17.53 14.03 1.74
N PRO A 41 17.04 14.15 0.50
CA PRO A 41 15.62 14.37 0.28
C PRO A 41 14.86 13.27 1.01
N GLY A 42 13.99 13.66 1.94
CA GLY A 42 13.03 12.72 2.52
C GLY A 42 12.17 12.09 1.41
N PRO A 43 11.49 10.97 1.69
CA PRO A 43 10.54 10.41 0.72
C PRO A 43 9.58 11.51 0.23
N PRO A 44 9.18 11.49 -1.05
CA PRO A 44 8.36 12.55 -1.63
C PRO A 44 7.15 12.79 -0.73
N ARG A 45 7.10 13.96 -0.11
CA ARG A 45 5.98 14.34 0.75
C ARG A 45 4.85 14.73 -0.18
N HIS A 46 3.84 13.88 -0.27
CA HIS A 46 2.58 14.26 -0.93
C HIS A 46 2.07 15.52 -0.25
N THR A 47 1.98 16.60 -1.01
CA THR A 47 1.43 17.84 -0.50
C THR A 47 -0.08 17.69 -0.38
N MET A 48 -0.71 18.52 0.46
CA MET A 48 -2.17 18.57 0.52
C MET A 48 -2.79 18.84 -0.86
N ALA A 49 -2.11 19.62 -1.71
CA ALA A 49 -2.53 19.89 -3.07
C ALA A 49 -2.53 18.62 -3.96
N ASP A 50 -1.55 17.74 -3.79
CA ASP A 50 -1.50 16.47 -4.53
C ASP A 50 -2.67 15.56 -4.17
N VAL A 51 -2.98 15.47 -2.88
CA VAL A 51 -4.12 14.68 -2.36
C VAL A 51 -5.45 15.23 -2.88
N LEU A 52 -5.65 16.55 -2.84
CA LEU A 52 -6.87 17.17 -3.37
C LEU A 52 -7.03 16.96 -4.87
N LYS A 53 -5.92 17.04 -5.63
CA LYS A 53 -5.91 16.77 -7.07
C LYS A 53 -6.26 15.32 -7.38
N GLU A 54 -5.74 14.37 -6.61
CA GLU A 54 -6.08 12.95 -6.76
C GLU A 54 -7.55 12.69 -6.41
N ASN A 55 -8.05 13.24 -5.31
CA ASN A 55 -9.45 13.12 -4.90
C ASN A 55 -10.41 13.66 -5.98
N ALA A 56 -10.08 14.77 -6.63
CA ALA A 56 -10.89 15.30 -7.74
C ALA A 56 -10.94 14.32 -8.93
N LYS A 57 -9.81 13.69 -9.28
CA LYS A 57 -9.75 12.67 -10.34
C LYS A 57 -10.56 11.44 -9.95
N LEU A 58 -10.45 10.99 -8.70
CA LEU A 58 -11.21 9.85 -8.19
C LEU A 58 -12.71 10.13 -8.20
N ALA A 59 -13.15 11.32 -7.77
CA ALA A 59 -14.54 11.72 -7.83
C ALA A 59 -15.09 11.73 -9.28
N GLN A 60 -14.31 12.23 -10.23
CA GLN A 60 -14.65 12.17 -11.65
C GLN A 60 -14.77 10.73 -12.15
N LEU A 61 -13.81 9.87 -11.79
CA LEU A 61 -13.82 8.46 -12.18
C LEU A 61 -15.04 7.73 -11.60
N VAL A 62 -15.37 7.98 -10.33
CA VAL A 62 -16.58 7.44 -9.69
C VAL A 62 -17.82 7.87 -10.46
N ALA A 63 -17.97 9.15 -10.77
CA ALA A 63 -19.12 9.64 -11.54
C ALA A 63 -19.24 8.95 -12.92
N GLN A 64 -18.12 8.78 -13.63
CA GLN A 64 -18.09 8.07 -14.91
C GLN A 64 -18.49 6.60 -14.77
N LYS A 65 -17.95 5.90 -13.76
CA LYS A 65 -18.25 4.47 -13.52
C LYS A 65 -19.69 4.26 -13.07
N THR A 66 -20.24 5.14 -12.24
CA THR A 66 -21.65 5.11 -11.85
C THR A 66 -22.56 5.22 -13.08
N LYS A 67 -22.28 6.17 -13.97
CA LYS A 67 -23.04 6.33 -15.23
C LYS A 67 -22.98 5.08 -16.11
N ILE A 68 -21.83 4.42 -16.19
CA ILE A 68 -21.69 3.15 -16.93
C ILE A 68 -22.58 2.07 -16.31
N ILE A 69 -22.56 1.92 -14.98
CA ILE A 69 -23.38 0.94 -14.27
C ILE A 69 -24.88 1.17 -14.53
N GLU A 70 -25.34 2.42 -14.48
CA GLU A 70 -26.73 2.78 -14.78
C GLU A 70 -27.14 2.37 -16.19
N LEU A 71 -26.33 2.74 -17.20
CA LEU A 71 -26.59 2.41 -18.61
C LEU A 71 -26.56 0.90 -18.84
N SER A 72 -25.59 0.19 -18.25
CA SER A 72 -25.51 -1.27 -18.32
C SER A 72 -26.72 -1.94 -17.65
N GLY A 73 -27.23 -1.38 -16.55
CA GLY A 73 -28.44 -1.88 -15.89
C GLY A 73 -29.67 -1.83 -16.79
N VAL A 74 -29.85 -0.73 -17.52
CA VAL A 74 -30.93 -0.60 -18.52
C VAL A 74 -30.79 -1.63 -19.62
N GLU A 75 -29.59 -1.83 -20.16
CA GLU A 75 -29.35 -2.77 -21.25
C GLU A 75 -29.60 -4.22 -20.82
N ILE A 76 -29.14 -4.60 -19.63
CA ILE A 76 -29.41 -5.93 -19.05
C ILE A 76 -30.92 -6.19 -18.95
N ASN A 77 -31.70 -5.20 -18.51
CA ASN A 77 -33.15 -5.35 -18.40
C ASN A 77 -33.82 -5.54 -19.78
N LYS A 78 -33.36 -4.82 -20.81
CA LYS A 78 -33.83 -5.04 -22.18
C LYS A 78 -33.50 -6.44 -22.69
N LEU A 79 -32.27 -6.90 -22.48
CA LEU A 79 -31.83 -8.24 -22.88
C LEU A 79 -32.66 -9.34 -22.18
N ARG A 80 -32.96 -9.18 -20.89
CA ARG A 80 -33.83 -10.12 -20.15
C ARG A 80 -35.24 -10.16 -20.75
N ALA A 81 -35.82 -9.00 -21.07
CA ALA A 81 -37.14 -8.94 -21.69
C ALA A 81 -37.15 -9.60 -23.09
N ALA A 82 -36.14 -9.33 -23.90
CA ALA A 82 -35.97 -9.94 -25.21
C ALA A 82 -35.80 -11.46 -25.11
N LEU A 83 -35.00 -11.94 -24.16
CA LEU A 83 -34.82 -13.37 -23.91
C LEU A 83 -36.15 -14.05 -23.58
N HIS A 84 -36.94 -13.47 -22.67
CA HIS A 84 -38.24 -14.01 -22.30
C HIS A 84 -39.20 -14.07 -23.50
N SER A 85 -39.28 -12.99 -24.28
CA SER A 85 -40.10 -12.94 -25.50
C SER A 85 -39.68 -14.01 -26.51
N THR A 86 -38.38 -14.13 -26.78
CA THR A 86 -37.85 -15.13 -27.72
C THR A 86 -38.10 -16.55 -27.22
N HIS A 87 -37.98 -16.80 -25.92
CA HIS A 87 -38.28 -18.11 -25.35
C HIS A 87 -39.76 -18.49 -25.56
N GLN A 88 -40.68 -17.57 -25.31
CA GLN A 88 -42.11 -17.80 -25.53
C GLN A 88 -42.41 -18.06 -27.02
N GLN A 89 -41.81 -17.30 -27.92
CA GLN A 89 -41.96 -17.53 -29.37
C GLN A 89 -41.43 -18.90 -29.78
N ASN A 90 -40.26 -19.30 -29.27
CA ASN A 90 -39.68 -20.61 -29.57
C ASN A 90 -40.56 -21.75 -29.05
N LEU A 91 -41.13 -21.63 -27.85
CA LEU A 91 -42.09 -22.60 -27.32
C LEU A 91 -43.31 -22.77 -28.25
N HIS A 92 -43.91 -21.67 -28.70
CA HIS A 92 -45.04 -21.74 -29.63
C HIS A 92 -44.65 -22.40 -30.96
N LEU A 93 -43.47 -22.08 -31.49
CA LEU A 93 -42.96 -22.70 -32.72
C LEU A 93 -42.70 -24.19 -32.54
N ALA A 94 -42.09 -24.61 -31.43
CA ALA A 94 -41.86 -26.01 -31.11
C ALA A 94 -43.17 -26.78 -31.00
N GLN A 95 -44.18 -26.21 -30.34
CA GLN A 95 -45.52 -26.80 -30.24
C GLN A 95 -46.20 -26.92 -31.60
N ALA A 96 -46.08 -25.91 -32.47
CA ALA A 96 -46.64 -25.95 -33.82
C ALA A 96 -45.91 -26.98 -34.69
N HIS A 97 -44.57 -27.04 -34.60
CA HIS A 97 -43.77 -28.04 -35.31
C HIS A 97 -44.16 -29.46 -34.89
N SER A 98 -44.31 -29.73 -33.60
CA SER A 98 -44.77 -31.04 -33.12
C SER A 98 -46.14 -31.44 -33.67
N GLN A 99 -47.06 -30.50 -33.89
CA GLN A 99 -48.38 -30.78 -34.47
C GLN A 99 -48.33 -31.11 -35.97
N ILE A 100 -47.36 -30.54 -36.71
CA ILE A 100 -47.21 -30.79 -38.15
C ILE A 100 -46.49 -32.12 -38.40
N THR A 101 -45.60 -32.53 -37.50
CA THR A 101 -44.78 -33.74 -37.65
C THR A 101 -45.33 -34.96 -36.91
N ALA A 102 -46.36 -34.81 -36.07
CA ALA A 102 -47.07 -35.91 -35.41
C ALA A 102 -48.16 -36.47 -36.33
#